data_AF-A0A533SU28-F1
#
_entry.id   AF-A0A533SU28-F1
#
_cell.length_a   1.000
_cell.length_b   1.000
_cell.length_c   1.000
_cell.angle_alpha   90.00
_cell.angle_beta   90.00
_cell.angle_gamma   90.00
#
_symmetry.space_group_name_H-M   'P 1'
#
loop_
_entity.id
_entity.type
_entity.pdbx_description
1 polymer ?
#
loop_
_entity_poly.entity_id
_entity_poly.type
_entity_poly.pdbx_seq_one_letter_code
_entity_poly.pdbx_strand_id
1 'polypeptide(L)'
;MAVTDKARRLQGRVLEIEKTGEKRKDEDGNEWEKCIFTLELVGFSKRTPQEVLAEKMRGKRVKLIRWCCFDWHYKLGVRKTLDVDETEAVLGGRPINTVSW
;
A
#
# COMPACT_ATOMS: atom_id res chain seq x y z
N MET A 1 -11.29 11.69 -23.06
CA MET A 1 -10.34 12.51 -22.28
C MET A 1 -9.83 11.67 -21.12
N ALA A 2 -8.56 11.27 -21.14
CA ALA A 2 -7.96 10.58 -20.00
C ALA A 2 -7.71 11.62 -18.90
N VAL A 3 -8.50 11.60 -17.84
CA VAL A 3 -8.19 12.34 -16.61
C VAL A 3 -6.93 11.68 -16.06
N THR A 4 -5.77 12.24 -16.39
CA THR A 4 -4.53 11.85 -15.73
C THR A 4 -4.67 12.26 -14.29
N ASP A 5 -5.04 11.32 -13.44
CA ASP A 5 -4.94 11.45 -12.00
C ASP A 5 -3.46 11.72 -11.67
N LYS A 6 -3.12 13.01 -11.56
CA LYS A 6 -1.78 13.53 -11.32
C LYS A 6 -1.34 13.32 -9.87
N ALA A 7 -2.18 12.73 -9.02
CA ALA A 7 -1.85 12.47 -7.64
C ALA A 7 -0.73 11.42 -7.55
N ARG A 8 0.38 11.81 -6.91
CA ARG A 8 1.52 10.92 -6.68
C ARG A 8 1.13 9.80 -5.74
N ARG A 9 1.60 8.60 -6.08
CA ARG A 9 1.36 7.40 -5.29
C ARG A 9 2.66 6.66 -5.05
N LEU A 10 3.00 6.46 -3.79
CA LEU A 10 4.16 5.65 -3.42
C LEU A 10 3.91 4.18 -3.75
N GLN A 11 4.98 3.50 -4.11
CA GLN A 11 5.01 2.07 -4.30
C GLN A 11 5.99 1.44 -3.33
N GLY A 12 5.61 0.26 -2.85
CA GLY A 12 6.46 -0.58 -2.02
C GLY A 12 6.52 -2.01 -2.53
N ARG A 13 7.60 -2.71 -2.21
CA ARG A 13 7.73 -4.16 -2.40
C ARG A 13 7.22 -4.87 -1.16
N VAL A 14 6.35 -5.86 -1.32
CA VAL A 14 5.86 -6.67 -0.19
C VAL A 14 7.01 -7.54 0.35
N LEU A 15 7.34 -7.35 1.62
CA LEU A 15 8.33 -8.16 2.35
C LEU A 15 7.67 -9.22 3.22
N GLU A 16 6.53 -8.88 3.83
CA GLU A 16 5.82 -9.74 4.78
C GLU A 16 4.32 -9.47 4.70
N ILE A 17 3.52 -10.47 5.07
CA ILE A 17 2.08 -10.38 5.14
C ILE A 17 1.62 -11.08 6.41
N GLU A 18 0.98 -10.32 7.29
CA GLU A 18 0.36 -10.82 8.51
C GLU A 18 -1.16 -10.82 8.31
N LYS A 19 -1.80 -11.97 8.54
CA LYS A 19 -3.26 -12.09 8.60
C LYS A 19 -3.70 -11.83 10.03
N THR A 20 -4.60 -10.88 10.25
CA THR A 20 -4.99 -10.50 11.63
C THR A 20 -6.07 -11.41 12.21
N GLY A 21 -6.67 -12.29 11.40
CA GLY A 21 -7.83 -13.10 11.76
C GLY A 21 -9.15 -12.32 11.82
N GLU A 22 -9.12 -11.00 11.66
CA GLU A 22 -10.32 -10.16 11.56
C GLU A 22 -10.98 -10.40 10.19
N LYS A 23 -12.20 -10.93 10.20
CA LYS A 23 -12.94 -11.34 9.00
C LYS A 23 -14.26 -10.60 8.88
N ARG A 24 -14.68 -10.32 7.64
CA ARG A 24 -16.01 -9.78 7.30
C ARG A 24 -16.52 -10.42 6.02
N LYS A 25 -17.84 -10.42 5.82
CA LYS A 25 -18.47 -10.83 4.55
C LYS A 25 -19.08 -9.63 3.85
N ASP A 26 -19.02 -9.61 2.52
CA ASP A 26 -19.76 -8.64 1.72
C ASP A 26 -21.16 -9.17 1.33
N GLU A 27 -21.92 -8.36 0.58
CA GLU A 27 -23.30 -8.67 0.17
C GLU A 27 -23.37 -9.90 -0.77
N ASP A 28 -22.29 -10.19 -1.48
CA ASP A 28 -22.15 -11.35 -2.37
C ASP A 28 -21.68 -12.61 -1.61
N GLY A 29 -21.46 -12.51 -0.30
CA GLY A 29 -21.02 -13.61 0.55
C GLY A 29 -19.51 -13.87 0.53
N ASN A 30 -18.71 -13.02 -0.11
CA ASN A 30 -17.26 -13.20 -0.13
C ASN A 30 -16.66 -12.90 1.24
N GLU A 31 -15.76 -13.76 1.70
CA GLU A 31 -15.01 -13.55 2.93
C GLU A 31 -13.80 -12.66 2.68
N TRP A 32 -13.67 -11.60 3.46
CA TRP A 32 -12.55 -10.68 3.47
C TRP A 32 -11.82 -10.81 4.80
N GLU A 33 -10.50 -10.96 4.74
CA GLU A 33 -9.63 -11.01 5.91
C GLU A 33 -8.74 -9.77 5.94
N LYS A 34 -8.68 -9.09 7.08
CA LYS A 34 -7.79 -7.95 7.27
C LYS A 34 -6.36 -8.44 7.40
N CYS A 35 -5.48 -7.78 6.66
CA CYS A 35 -4.08 -8.15 6.56
C CYS A 35 -3.20 -6.91 6.70
N ILE A 36 -2.04 -7.10 7.32
CA ILE A 36 -1.00 -6.08 7.46
C ILE A 36 0.16 -6.50 6.56
N PHE A 37 0.48 -5.65 5.59
CA PHE A 37 1.59 -5.85 4.67
C PHE A 37 2.78 -5.02 5.14
N THR A 38 3.93 -5.63 5.36
CA THR A 38 5.19 -4.89 5.50
C THR A 38 5.74 -4.61 4.11
N LEU A 39 5.85 -3.34 3.74
CA LEU A 39 6.33 -2.88 2.44
C LEU A 39 7.67 -2.16 2.58
N GLU A 40 8.60 -2.44 1.68
CA GLU A 40 9.80 -1.62 1.46
C GLU A 40 9.52 -0.57 0.38
N LEU A 41 9.62 0.72 0.71
CA LEU A 41 9.40 1.80 -0.25
C LEU A 41 10.49 1.83 -1.32
N VAL A 42 10.04 1.91 -2.59
CA VAL A 42 10.93 1.76 -3.76
C VAL A 42 10.87 2.91 -4.74
N GLY A 43 9.81 3.71 -4.71
CA GLY A 43 9.58 4.76 -5.70
C GLY A 43 8.13 5.19 -5.76
N PHE A 44 7.82 6.01 -6.75
CA PHE A 44 6.46 6.39 -7.11
C PHE A 44 5.94 5.53 -8.27
N SER A 45 4.62 5.53 -8.43
CA SER A 45 3.95 4.95 -9.59
C SER A 45 4.47 5.57 -10.89
N LYS A 46 4.56 4.76 -11.95
CA LYS A 46 4.93 5.23 -13.31
C LYS A 46 4.00 6.33 -13.84
N ARG A 47 2.81 6.49 -13.25
CA ARG A 47 1.85 7.55 -13.59
C ARG A 47 2.29 8.94 -13.12
N THR A 48 3.27 9.02 -12.22
CA THR A 48 3.88 10.27 -11.74
C THR A 48 5.38 10.27 -12.00
N PRO A 49 5.81 10.38 -13.27
CA PRO A 49 7.20 10.19 -13.67
C PRO A 49 8.16 11.29 -13.19
N GLN A 50 7.64 12.45 -12.76
CA GLN A 50 8.45 13.55 -12.24
C GLN A 50 8.79 13.41 -10.75
N GLU A 51 8.11 12.50 -10.04
CA GLU A 51 8.33 12.32 -8.60
C GLU A 51 9.49 11.35 -8.36
N VAL A 52 10.51 11.84 -7.67
CA VAL A 52 11.68 11.06 -7.27
C VAL A 52 11.61 10.79 -5.79
N LEU A 53 11.73 9.52 -5.40
CA LEU A 53 11.78 9.15 -3.99
C LEU A 53 13.08 9.69 -3.39
N ALA A 54 12.95 10.57 -2.39
CA ALA A 54 14.08 11.07 -1.63
C ALA A 54 14.89 9.92 -1.03
N GLU A 55 16.22 10.05 -1.02
CA GLU A 55 17.13 8.98 -0.60
C GLU A 55 16.83 8.47 0.82
N LYS A 56 16.51 9.38 1.74
CA LYS A 56 16.09 9.06 3.13
C LYS A 56 14.84 8.16 3.24
N MET A 57 14.04 8.07 2.18
CA MET A 57 12.82 7.25 2.14
C MET A 57 13.05 5.92 1.42
N ARG A 58 14.16 5.78 0.69
CA ARG A 58 14.50 4.54 -0.02
C ARG A 58 14.77 3.44 0.99
N GLY A 59 14.12 2.29 0.82
CA GLY A 59 14.28 1.17 1.75
C GLY A 59 13.52 1.31 3.06
N LYS A 60 12.82 2.45 3.28
CA LYS A 60 11.97 2.62 4.47
C LYS A 60 10.88 1.55 4.46
N ARG A 61 10.69 0.91 5.60
CA ARG A 61 9.62 -0.07 5.80
C ARG A 61 8.36 0.62 6.32
N VAL A 62 7.22 0.27 5.77
CA VAL A 62 5.90 0.73 6.22
C VAL A 62 4.96 -0.46 6.34
N LYS A 63 4.07 -0.43 7.32
CA LYS A 63 2.95 -1.36 7.47
C LYS A 63 1.73 -0.79 6.74
N LEU A 64 1.10 -1.58 5.89
CA LEU A 64 -0.08 -1.21 5.11
C LEU A 64 -1.23 -2.18 5.40
N ILE A 65 -2.37 -1.67 5.83
CA ILE A 65 -3.56 -2.47 6.13
C ILE A 65 -4.43 -2.61 4.87
N ARG A 66 -4.81 -3.84 4.53
CA ARG A 66 -5.76 -4.13 3.45
C ARG A 66 -6.68 -5.27 3.83
N TRP A 67 -7.91 -5.22 3.33
CA TRP A 67 -8.80 -6.38 3.33
C TRP A 67 -8.49 -7.22 2.09
N CYS A 68 -8.24 -8.51 2.29
CA CYS A 68 -7.90 -9.45 1.23
C CYS A 68 -8.99 -10.50 1.13
N CYS A 69 -9.51 -10.71 -0.08
CA CYS A 69 -10.56 -11.70 -0.32
C CYS A 69 -10.02 -12.99 -0.95
N PHE A 70 -9.09 -12.85 -1.89
CA PHE A 70 -8.60 -13.96 -2.72
C PHE A 70 -7.09 -14.16 -2.57
N ASP A 71 -6.63 -15.37 -2.87
CA ASP A 71 -5.23 -15.79 -2.66
C ASP A 71 -4.20 -14.92 -3.38
N TRP A 72 -4.57 -14.33 -4.52
CA TRP A 72 -3.66 -13.49 -5.29
C TRP A 72 -3.20 -12.23 -4.53
N HIS A 73 -3.90 -11.85 -3.45
CA HIS A 73 -3.48 -10.76 -2.57
C HIS A 73 -2.23 -11.09 -1.75
N TYR A 74 -1.95 -12.38 -1.49
CA TYR A 74 -0.95 -12.85 -0.54
C TYR A 74 0.45 -13.10 -1.13
N LYS A 75 0.79 -12.41 -2.22
CA LYS A 75 2.08 -12.62 -2.90
C LYS A 75 3.17 -11.74 -2.29
N LEU A 76 4.29 -12.37 -1.92
CA LEU A 76 5.51 -11.67 -1.52
C LEU A 76 6.28 -11.15 -2.76
N GLY A 77 7.08 -10.12 -2.55
CA GLY A 77 7.98 -9.56 -3.57
C GLY A 77 7.29 -8.73 -4.66
N VAL A 78 5.96 -8.69 -4.71
CA VAL A 78 5.19 -7.89 -5.67
C VAL A 78 5.13 -6.42 -5.26
N ARG A 79 4.81 -5.54 -6.22
CA ARG A 79 4.57 -4.11 -5.96
C ARG A 79 3.17 -3.91 -5.40
N LYS A 80 3.05 -3.15 -4.32
CA LYS A 80 1.79 -2.51 -3.90
C LYS A 80 1.91 -1.01 -4.02
N THR A 81 0.81 -0.39 -4.40
CA THR A 81 0.70 1.07 -4.53
C THR A 81 -0.14 1.56 -3.37
N LEU A 82 0.37 2.54 -2.64
CA LEU A 82 -0.37 3.26 -1.62
C LEU A 82 -1.41 4.14 -2.32
N ASP A 83 -2.54 4.39 -1.66
CA ASP A 83 -3.44 5.43 -2.14
C ASP A 83 -2.83 6.83 -1.92
N VAL A 84 -3.59 7.86 -2.28
CA VAL A 84 -3.09 9.24 -2.22
C VAL A 84 -2.90 9.68 -0.77
N ASP A 85 -3.87 9.38 0.10
CA ASP A 85 -3.84 9.79 1.51
C ASP A 85 -2.72 9.08 2.28
N GLU A 86 -2.53 7.78 2.05
CA GLU A 86 -1.42 7.00 2.59
C GLU A 86 -0.07 7.51 2.08
N THR A 87 -0.01 7.91 0.81
CA THR A 87 1.20 8.49 0.23
C THR A 87 1.58 9.78 0.95
N GLU A 88 0.63 10.71 1.07
CA GLU A 88 0.88 11.99 1.76
C GLU A 88 1.13 11.81 3.26
N ALA A 89 0.50 10.82 3.90
CA ALA A 89 0.75 10.42 5.28
C ALA A 89 2.21 9.96 5.49
N VAL A 90 2.69 9.06 4.61
CA VAL A 90 4.07 8.54 4.66
C VAL A 90 5.10 9.63 4.38
N LEU A 91 4.84 10.49 3.38
CA LEU A 91 5.74 11.60 3.02
C LEU A 91 5.76 12.68 4.10
N GLY A 92 4.61 12.97 4.71
CA GLY A 92 4.47 13.94 5.79
C GLY A 92 4.87 13.41 7.17
N GLY A 93 5.23 12.13 7.30
CA GLY A 93 5.62 11.54 8.58
C GLY A 93 4.47 11.44 9.59
N ARG A 94 3.22 11.37 9.12
CA ARG A 94 2.01 11.27 9.95
C ARG A 94 1.31 9.94 9.69
N PRO A 95 1.46 8.92 10.55
CA PRO A 95 0.73 7.67 10.41
C PRO A 95 -0.79 7.88 10.41
N ILE A 96 -1.50 7.03 9.69
CA ILE A 96 -2.97 6.98 9.68
C ILE A 96 -3.43 5.54 9.89
N ASN A 97 -4.74 5.34 10.02
CA ASN A 97 -5.32 4.03 10.36
C ASN A 97 -4.99 2.91 9.36
N THR A 98 -4.61 3.23 8.12
CA THR A 98 -4.28 2.26 7.08
C THR A 98 -2.80 2.15 6.76
N VAL A 99 -1.95 3.09 7.20
CA VAL A 99 -0.50 3.04 7.00
C VAL A 99 0.29 3.62 8.18
N SER A 100 1.30 2.88 8.63
CA SER A 100 2.18 3.24 9.75
C SER A 100 3.59 2.67 9.57
N TRP A 101 4.54 2.96 10.46
CA TRP A 101 5.91 2.43 10.43
C TRP A 101 6.50 2.34 11.83
#